data_AF-A0A291FEB5-F1
#
_entry.id   AF-A0A291FEB5-F1
#
_cell.length_a   1.000
_cell.length_b   1.000
_cell.length_c   1.000
_cell.angle_alpha   90.00
_cell.angle_beta   90.00
_cell.angle_gamma   90.00
#
_symmetry.space_group_name_H-M   'P 1'
#
loop_
_entity.id
_entity.type
_entity.pdbx_description
1 polymer ?
#
loop_
_entity_poly.entity_id
_entity_poly.type
_entity_poly.pdbx_seq_one_letter_code
_entity_poly.pdbx_strand_id
1 'polypeptide(L)'
;MAFVSATPVSQAVRPAPALGAQLAASPLRPEIAHASNSSTPRMGYGAYSYITDKTKGHVNQYYVDKFRIASDWTKGTPKTQADAVLGRTFKGAVLVPTEGIPQEFDPAIAPRDNTVDPDPRIAESEGEVYPWDINYFDPQFLPSAYSDVNDPETVDSSFADFRSSMWESRRESLTAQDFGAVARVQRIKNGLDEKYLMTLDGMLDARYARFQKIAEPAVLSPTGTPMTEIPGTPYLGSVGAMDFIAQEEESVAFWKSGPSTTPVNYKRPSGAQTPNLPYNTAAPVAAINEAQEAQKGQMQLSAGDDE
;
A
#
# COMPACT_ATOMS: atom_id res chain seq x y z
N MET A 1 -0.67 -28.53 -1.97
CA MET A 1 -0.66 -27.59 -3.11
C MET A 1 -1.52 -26.39 -2.74
N ALA A 2 -0.90 -25.25 -2.48
CA ALA A 2 -1.60 -24.00 -2.25
C ALA A 2 -1.46 -23.13 -3.50
N PHE A 3 -2.59 -22.78 -4.11
CA PHE A 3 -2.66 -21.83 -5.22
C PHE A 3 -2.25 -20.45 -4.69
N VAL A 4 -1.06 -19.99 -5.08
CA VAL A 4 -0.68 -18.59 -4.91
C VAL A 4 -1.33 -17.82 -6.05
N SER A 5 -2.30 -16.96 -5.71
CA SER A 5 -2.97 -16.07 -6.65
C SER A 5 -1.95 -15.15 -7.32
N ALA A 6 -1.92 -15.16 -8.66
CA ALA A 6 -1.18 -14.18 -9.45
C ALA A 6 -1.75 -12.78 -9.19
N THR A 7 -1.01 -11.95 -8.45
CA THR A 7 -1.27 -10.51 -8.37
C THR A 7 -1.01 -9.87 -9.74
N PRO A 8 -1.93 -9.02 -10.24
CA PRO A 8 -1.77 -8.37 -11.53
C PRO A 8 -0.54 -7.45 -11.56
N VAL A 9 0.11 -7.43 -12.71
CA VAL A 9 1.29 -6.64 -13.06
C VAL A 9 1.04 -5.16 -12.71
N SER A 10 1.70 -4.68 -11.66
CA SER A 10 1.80 -3.26 -11.34
C SER A 10 2.48 -2.55 -12.51
N GLN A 11 1.78 -1.56 -13.06
CA GLN A 11 2.30 -0.64 -14.07
C GLN A 11 3.68 -0.12 -13.66
N ALA A 12 4.61 -0.10 -14.61
CA ALA A 12 5.94 0.47 -14.46
C ALA A 12 5.85 1.90 -13.92
N VAL A 13 6.26 2.08 -12.66
CA VAL A 13 6.46 3.40 -12.06
C VAL A 13 7.67 4.02 -12.74
N ARG A 14 7.43 5.06 -13.54
CA ARG A 14 8.49 5.91 -14.09
C ARG A 14 9.29 6.52 -12.94
N PRO A 15 10.62 6.67 -13.05
CA PRO A 15 11.38 7.36 -12.02
C PRO A 15 10.92 8.81 -11.94
N ALA A 16 10.51 9.24 -10.74
CA ALA A 16 10.33 10.65 -10.43
C ALA A 16 11.69 11.36 -10.55
N PRO A 17 11.77 12.55 -11.16
CA PRO A 17 13.01 13.30 -11.18
C PRO A 17 13.40 13.68 -9.75
N ALA A 18 14.68 13.51 -9.43
CA ALA A 18 15.27 13.95 -8.18
C ALA A 18 15.14 15.48 -8.06
N LEU A 19 14.24 15.93 -7.18
CA LEU A 19 14.21 17.31 -6.70
C LEU A 19 14.91 17.33 -5.34
N GLY A 20 16.00 18.07 -5.27
CA GLY A 20 16.82 18.24 -4.07
C GLY A 20 16.05 18.83 -2.90
N ALA A 21 16.61 18.59 -1.71
CA ALA A 21 16.17 19.12 -0.45
C ALA A 21 15.98 20.65 -0.47
N GLN A 22 14.72 21.08 -0.33
CA GLN A 22 14.34 22.29 0.39
C GLN A 22 13.03 21.99 1.13
N LEU A 23 13.14 21.61 2.41
CA LEU A 23 12.02 21.65 3.36
C LEU A 23 11.70 23.12 3.63
N ALA A 24 10.99 23.75 2.70
CA ALA A 24 10.24 24.96 2.96
C ALA A 24 8.82 24.51 3.32
N ALA A 25 8.44 24.68 4.58
CA ALA A 25 7.06 24.63 5.01
C ALA A 25 6.28 25.73 4.27
N SER A 26 5.79 25.41 3.07
CA SER A 26 4.79 26.23 2.39
C SER A 26 3.42 25.85 2.96
N PRO A 27 2.59 26.84 3.32
CA PRO A 27 1.23 26.57 3.73
C PRO A 27 0.50 25.92 2.56
N LEU A 28 -0.26 24.87 2.84
CA LEU A 28 -1.24 24.32 1.92
C LEU A 28 -2.20 25.44 1.51
N ARG A 29 -1.87 26.19 0.45
CA ARG A 29 -2.87 26.92 -0.32
C ARG A 29 -3.65 25.85 -1.07
N PRO A 30 -4.97 25.74 -0.88
CA PRO A 30 -5.76 24.85 -1.71
C PRO A 30 -5.55 25.27 -3.16
N GLU A 31 -5.13 24.31 -3.98
CA GLU A 31 -5.12 24.41 -5.42
C GLU A 31 -6.56 24.78 -5.82
N ILE A 32 -6.76 26.04 -6.23
CA ILE A 32 -7.99 26.44 -6.88
C ILE A 32 -7.97 25.67 -8.19
N ALA A 33 -8.62 24.51 -8.19
CA ALA A 33 -9.00 23.83 -9.41
C ALA A 33 -9.54 24.91 -10.34
N HIS A 34 -8.92 25.05 -11.52
CA HIS A 34 -9.51 25.79 -12.62
C HIS A 34 -10.87 25.16 -12.87
N ALA A 35 -11.89 25.70 -12.20
CA ALA A 35 -13.25 25.54 -12.58
C ALA A 35 -13.27 25.96 -14.06
N SER A 36 -13.66 25.03 -14.90
CA SER A 36 -14.33 25.34 -16.15
C SER A 36 -15.29 26.50 -15.91
N ASN A 37 -15.61 27.27 -16.94
CA ASN A 37 -16.70 28.24 -16.91
C ASN A 37 -18.04 27.51 -16.63
N SER A 38 -18.21 26.94 -15.44
CA SER A 38 -19.48 26.55 -14.89
C SER A 38 -20.13 27.87 -14.59
N SER A 39 -21.20 28.17 -15.31
CA SER A 39 -22.22 29.05 -14.79
C SER A 39 -22.51 28.58 -13.37
N THR A 40 -21.96 29.26 -12.37
CA THR A 40 -22.53 29.17 -11.04
C THR A 40 -23.99 29.55 -11.25
N PRO A 41 -24.97 28.66 -10.96
CA PRO A 41 -26.32 29.16 -10.85
C PRO A 41 -26.19 30.24 -9.78
N ARG A 42 -26.44 31.50 -10.14
CA ARG A 42 -26.60 32.57 -9.17
C ARG A 42 -27.77 32.13 -8.31
N MET A 43 -27.46 31.44 -7.22
CA MET A 43 -28.40 31.06 -6.18
C MET A 43 -28.92 32.40 -5.67
N GLY A 44 -30.10 32.81 -6.16
CA GLY A 44 -30.79 33.98 -5.63
C GLY A 44 -31.05 33.77 -4.13
N TYR A 45 -31.41 34.84 -3.42
CA TYR A 45 -31.82 34.73 -2.03
C TYR A 45 -32.90 33.64 -1.88
N GLY A 46 -32.66 32.67 -0.99
CA GLY A 46 -33.59 31.56 -0.73
C GLY A 46 -33.54 30.39 -1.72
N ALA A 47 -32.47 30.23 -2.49
CA ALA A 47 -32.35 29.11 -3.42
C ALA A 47 -32.23 27.75 -2.70
N TYR A 48 -32.98 26.77 -3.20
CA TYR A 48 -33.07 25.42 -2.65
C TYR A 48 -31.81 24.60 -2.95
N SER A 49 -31.30 23.86 -1.96
CA SER A 49 -30.23 22.88 -2.16
C SER A 49 -30.49 21.62 -1.32
N TYR A 50 -30.19 20.44 -1.90
CA TYR A 50 -30.31 19.16 -1.19
C TYR A 50 -29.43 19.08 0.06
N ILE A 51 -28.28 19.75 0.07
CA ILE A 51 -27.33 19.73 1.19
C ILE A 51 -27.88 20.53 2.39
N THR A 52 -28.62 21.60 2.12
CA THR A 52 -29.21 22.46 3.17
C THR A 52 -30.63 22.04 3.55
N ASP A 53 -31.27 21.17 2.78
CA ASP A 53 -32.61 20.67 3.09
C ASP A 53 -32.56 19.62 4.21
N LYS A 54 -32.89 20.07 5.43
CA LYS A 54 -33.01 19.20 6.62
C LYS A 54 -34.41 18.60 6.78
N THR A 55 -35.34 18.84 5.85
CA THR A 55 -36.72 18.36 5.96
C THR A 55 -36.83 16.87 5.61
N LYS A 56 -37.98 16.26 5.92
CA LYS A 56 -38.28 14.87 5.54
C LYS A 56 -39.02 14.76 4.19
N GLY A 57 -39.00 15.82 3.38
CA GLY A 57 -39.72 15.87 2.11
C GLY A 57 -39.35 14.77 1.11
N HIS A 58 -38.07 14.39 1.03
CA HIS A 58 -37.58 13.37 0.08
C HIS A 58 -37.80 11.93 0.53
N VAL A 59 -38.00 11.70 1.83
CA VAL A 59 -38.08 10.35 2.44
C VAL A 59 -39.50 10.02 2.92
N ASN A 60 -40.42 10.99 2.87
CA ASN A 60 -41.84 10.87 3.25
C ASN A 60 -42.06 10.24 4.66
N GLN A 61 -41.20 10.59 5.63
CA GLN A 61 -41.37 10.17 7.02
C GLN A 61 -42.42 11.06 7.70
N TYR A 62 -43.67 10.60 7.73
CA TYR A 62 -44.84 11.38 8.16
C TYR A 62 -45.02 11.51 9.68
N TYR A 63 -44.25 10.78 10.49
CA TYR A 63 -44.25 10.93 11.95
C TYR A 63 -43.35 12.06 12.46
N VAL A 64 -42.64 12.77 11.58
CA VAL A 64 -41.73 13.87 11.94
C VAL A 64 -42.20 15.16 11.28
N ASP A 65 -42.68 16.10 12.09
CA ASP A 65 -43.16 17.39 11.62
C ASP A 65 -42.88 18.53 12.63
N LYS A 66 -43.47 19.70 12.39
CA LYS A 66 -43.23 20.90 13.21
C LYS A 66 -43.96 20.81 14.56
N PHE A 67 -43.36 21.42 15.57
CA PHE A 67 -43.99 21.64 16.87
C PHE A 67 -45.22 22.56 16.74
N ARG A 68 -46.38 22.18 17.28
CA ARG A 68 -47.63 22.97 17.12
C ARG A 68 -48.41 23.20 18.40
N ILE A 69 -48.42 22.23 19.32
CA ILE A 69 -49.25 22.29 20.52
C ILE A 69 -48.44 22.08 21.79
N ALA A 70 -48.92 22.59 22.92
CA ALA A 70 -48.21 22.48 24.19
C ALA A 70 -47.97 21.02 24.63
N SER A 71 -48.88 20.09 24.29
CA SER A 71 -48.71 18.67 24.59
C SER A 71 -47.63 17.98 23.75
N ASP A 72 -47.05 18.64 22.75
CA ASP A 72 -45.89 18.11 22.03
C ASP A 72 -44.62 18.14 22.91
N TRP A 73 -44.56 19.01 23.95
CA TRP A 73 -43.38 19.14 24.83
C TRP A 73 -43.10 17.86 25.62
N THR A 74 -44.14 17.07 25.92
CA THR A 74 -44.02 15.82 26.67
C THR A 74 -43.64 14.63 25.79
N LYS A 75 -43.54 14.81 24.46
CA LYS A 75 -43.23 13.72 23.51
C LYS A 75 -41.73 13.51 23.28
N GLY A 76 -40.86 14.19 24.04
CA GLY A 76 -39.41 13.93 24.06
C GLY A 76 -38.62 14.52 22.88
N THR A 77 -39.09 15.61 22.28
CA THR A 77 -38.31 16.30 21.23
C THR A 77 -37.06 16.95 21.84
N PRO A 78 -35.84 16.62 21.35
CA PRO A 78 -34.62 17.25 21.85
C PRO A 78 -34.64 18.74 21.50
N LYS A 79 -34.30 19.59 22.48
CA LYS A 79 -34.14 21.03 22.27
C LYS A 79 -32.72 21.32 21.83
N THR A 80 -32.56 22.15 20.79
CA THR A 80 -31.26 22.73 20.43
C THR A 80 -31.21 24.20 20.83
N GLN A 81 -30.01 24.78 20.90
CA GLN A 81 -29.84 26.21 21.20
C GLN A 81 -30.58 27.13 20.20
N ALA A 82 -30.73 26.70 18.95
CA ALA A 82 -31.37 27.46 17.89
C ALA A 82 -32.93 27.43 17.95
N ASP A 83 -33.50 26.52 18.74
CA ASP A 83 -34.95 26.29 18.81
C ASP A 83 -35.61 26.95 20.03
N ALA A 84 -35.02 28.03 20.56
CA ALA A 84 -35.53 28.72 21.73
C ALA A 84 -36.91 29.34 21.50
N VAL A 85 -37.78 29.27 22.51
CA VAL A 85 -39.07 29.97 22.49
C VAL A 85 -38.82 31.48 22.56
N LEU A 86 -39.53 32.26 21.76
CA LEU A 86 -39.40 33.72 21.73
C LEU A 86 -39.41 34.33 23.14
N GLY A 87 -38.38 35.12 23.47
CA GLY A 87 -38.22 35.77 24.78
C GLY A 87 -37.70 34.86 25.90
N ARG A 88 -37.32 33.61 25.60
CA ARG A 88 -36.79 32.64 26.55
C ARG A 88 -35.45 32.09 26.06
N THR A 89 -34.67 31.55 26.99
CA THR A 89 -33.46 30.78 26.67
C THR A 89 -33.84 29.39 26.15
N PHE A 90 -32.89 28.66 25.54
CA PHE A 90 -33.11 27.28 25.07
C PHE A 90 -33.43 26.32 26.22
N LYS A 91 -32.92 26.58 27.44
CA LYS A 91 -33.28 25.87 28.68
C LYS A 91 -34.70 26.21 29.17
N GLY A 92 -35.35 27.20 28.56
CA GLY A 92 -36.71 27.63 28.88
C GLY A 92 -36.78 28.66 30.01
N ALA A 93 -35.68 29.29 30.42
CA ALA A 93 -35.69 30.42 31.37
C ALA A 93 -36.04 31.73 30.65
N VAL A 94 -36.32 32.80 31.39
CA VAL A 94 -36.49 34.15 30.81
C VAL A 94 -35.15 34.61 30.25
N LEU A 95 -35.14 35.18 29.04
CA LEU A 95 -33.93 35.75 28.48
C LEU A 95 -33.58 37.05 29.23
N VAL A 96 -32.40 37.09 29.84
CA VAL A 96 -31.87 38.26 30.56
C VAL A 96 -30.73 38.85 29.74
N PRO A 97 -30.52 40.19 29.71
CA PRO A 97 -29.32 40.77 29.15
C PRO A 97 -28.06 40.17 29.80
N THR A 98 -27.10 39.76 28.98
CA THR A 98 -25.87 39.07 29.43
C THR A 98 -24.91 39.98 30.17
N GLU A 99 -24.99 41.28 29.92
CA GLU A 99 -24.09 42.28 30.48
C GLU A 99 -24.78 43.08 31.60
N GLY A 100 -24.09 43.16 32.75
CA GLY A 100 -24.46 44.05 33.85
C GLY A 100 -23.74 45.39 33.77
N ILE A 101 -24.13 46.33 34.63
CA ILE A 101 -23.40 47.60 34.79
C ILE A 101 -22.15 47.32 35.63
N PRO A 102 -20.93 47.58 35.13
CA PRO A 102 -19.73 47.41 35.92
C PRO A 102 -19.77 48.34 37.13
N GLN A 103 -19.58 47.77 38.32
CA GLN A 103 -19.57 48.53 39.56
C GLN A 103 -18.19 49.17 39.73
N GLU A 104 -18.05 50.47 39.43
CA GLU A 104 -16.80 51.20 39.61
C GLU A 104 -16.58 51.50 41.10
N PHE A 105 -15.79 50.66 41.79
CA PHE A 105 -15.30 50.95 43.13
C PHE A 105 -13.78 51.10 43.08
N ASP A 106 -13.33 52.33 43.33
CA ASP A 106 -11.95 52.72 43.59
C ASP A 106 -11.00 52.63 42.37
N PRO A 107 -10.45 53.76 41.86
CA PRO A 107 -9.46 53.75 40.77
C PRO A 107 -8.16 53.00 41.11
N ALA A 108 -7.96 52.57 42.36
CA ALA A 108 -6.86 51.70 42.79
C ALA A 108 -7.04 50.22 42.41
N ILE A 109 -8.27 49.78 42.12
CA ILE A 109 -8.56 48.40 41.69
C ILE A 109 -8.86 48.43 40.19
N ALA A 110 -7.93 47.92 39.39
CA ALA A 110 -8.13 47.85 37.95
C ALA A 110 -9.41 47.04 37.63
N PRO A 111 -10.21 47.46 36.64
CA PRO A 111 -11.29 46.62 36.12
C PRO A 111 -10.72 45.24 35.80
N ARG A 112 -11.44 44.17 36.18
CA ARG A 112 -11.01 42.79 35.89
C ARG A 112 -10.80 42.69 34.38
N ASP A 113 -9.54 42.53 33.98
CA ASP A 113 -9.15 42.40 32.58
C ASP A 113 -9.67 41.07 32.02
N ASN A 114 -10.02 41.04 30.73
CA ASN A 114 -10.49 39.83 30.02
C ASN A 114 -9.40 38.74 29.91
N THR A 115 -8.20 39.01 30.44
CA THR A 115 -7.04 38.12 30.48
C THR A 115 -6.97 37.29 31.77
N VAL A 116 -7.80 37.59 32.78
CA VAL A 116 -7.89 36.79 34.01
C VAL A 116 -8.83 35.60 33.78
N ASP A 117 -8.41 34.42 34.24
CA ASP A 117 -9.23 33.21 34.15
C ASP A 117 -10.67 33.47 34.64
N PRO A 118 -11.69 33.00 33.91
CA PRO A 118 -13.08 33.18 34.30
C PRO A 118 -13.33 32.53 35.65
N ASP A 119 -14.26 33.09 36.44
CA ASP A 119 -14.66 32.47 37.70
C ASP A 119 -15.27 31.08 37.41
N PRO A 120 -14.71 29.97 37.95
CA PRO A 120 -15.19 28.62 37.67
C PRO A 120 -16.68 28.41 37.95
N ARG A 121 -17.24 29.18 38.89
CA ARG A 121 -18.66 29.10 39.26
C ARG A 121 -19.60 29.56 38.15
N ILE A 122 -19.11 30.32 37.17
CA ILE A 122 -19.91 30.74 36.02
C ILE A 122 -20.34 29.49 35.22
N ALA A 123 -19.37 28.63 34.87
CA ALA A 123 -19.64 27.38 34.17
C ALA A 123 -20.53 26.42 34.98
N GLU A 124 -20.35 26.36 36.31
CA GLU A 124 -21.23 25.57 37.19
C GLU A 124 -22.66 26.11 37.22
N SER A 125 -22.82 27.44 37.28
CA SER A 125 -24.14 28.10 37.31
C SER A 125 -24.90 27.95 36.00
N GLU A 126 -24.18 27.92 34.89
CA GLU A 126 -24.73 27.67 33.56
C GLU A 126 -24.94 26.18 33.30
N GLY A 127 -24.37 25.29 34.12
CA GLY A 127 -24.50 23.84 34.02
C GLY A 127 -23.60 23.19 32.96
N GLU A 128 -22.64 23.93 32.40
CA GLU A 128 -21.77 23.49 31.29
C GLU A 128 -20.72 22.46 31.72
N VAL A 129 -20.54 22.25 33.02
CA VAL A 129 -19.60 21.27 33.58
C VAL A 129 -20.15 19.83 33.47
N TYR A 130 -21.46 19.67 33.22
CA TYR A 130 -22.10 18.37 33.24
C TYR A 130 -22.20 17.74 31.84
N PRO A 131 -21.77 16.48 31.63
CA PRO A 131 -21.76 15.83 30.32
C PRO A 131 -23.10 15.71 29.57
N TRP A 132 -24.21 15.84 30.29
CA TRP A 132 -25.56 15.81 29.72
C TRP A 132 -26.08 17.20 29.30
N ASP A 133 -25.34 18.27 29.63
CA ASP A 133 -25.66 19.60 29.17
C ASP A 133 -25.23 19.78 27.72
N ILE A 134 -26.02 20.54 26.96
CA ILE A 134 -25.76 20.78 25.53
C ILE A 134 -24.49 21.62 25.31
N ASN A 135 -24.07 22.39 26.31
CA ASN A 135 -22.89 23.23 26.27
C ASN A 135 -21.65 22.55 26.87
N TYR A 136 -21.74 21.29 27.28
CA TYR A 136 -20.60 20.59 27.84
C TYR A 136 -19.44 20.50 26.83
N PHE A 137 -18.29 21.01 27.24
CA PHE A 137 -17.05 20.88 26.51
C PHE A 137 -16.28 19.67 27.02
N ASP A 138 -16.17 18.64 26.19
CA ASP A 138 -15.34 17.49 26.52
C ASP A 138 -13.86 17.89 26.41
N PRO A 139 -13.10 17.89 27.52
CA PRO A 139 -11.71 18.30 27.51
C PRO A 139 -10.81 17.40 26.65
N GLN A 140 -11.25 16.17 26.34
CA GLN A 140 -10.45 15.22 25.55
C GLN A 140 -10.32 15.61 24.08
N PHE A 141 -11.27 16.37 23.54
CA PHE A 141 -11.30 16.75 22.12
C PHE A 141 -10.87 18.19 21.87
N LEU A 142 -10.38 18.88 22.91
CA LEU A 142 -9.88 20.24 22.77
C LEU A 142 -8.60 20.24 21.92
N PRO A 143 -8.38 21.28 21.09
CA PRO A 143 -7.11 21.46 20.38
C PRO A 143 -5.89 21.42 21.31
N SER A 144 -6.03 21.87 22.55
CA SER A 144 -5.00 21.85 23.59
C SER A 144 -4.72 20.46 24.18
N ALA A 145 -5.59 19.47 23.95
CA ALA A 145 -5.39 18.10 24.39
C ALA A 145 -4.49 17.30 23.44
N TYR A 146 -4.30 17.77 22.20
CA TYR A 146 -3.39 17.16 21.25
C TYR A 146 -1.96 17.64 21.49
N SER A 147 -1.00 16.73 21.30
CA SER A 147 0.43 17.05 21.40
C SER A 147 0.83 18.10 20.36
N ASP A 148 1.64 19.08 20.78
CA ASP A 148 2.17 20.10 19.87
C ASP A 148 3.15 19.48 18.88
N VAL A 149 2.87 19.62 17.58
CA VAL A 149 3.73 19.10 16.50
C VAL A 149 4.99 19.95 16.32
N ASN A 150 5.05 21.14 16.93
CA ASN A 150 6.25 21.98 16.92
C ASN A 150 7.22 21.64 18.06
N ASP A 151 6.81 20.81 19.02
CA ASP A 151 7.68 20.33 20.08
C ASP A 151 8.65 19.27 19.53
N PRO A 152 9.99 19.51 19.57
CA PRO A 152 10.97 18.58 19.01
C PRO A 152 10.92 17.19 19.66
N GLU A 153 10.59 17.06 20.95
CA GLU A 153 10.52 15.76 21.62
C GLU A 153 9.35 14.92 21.09
N THR A 154 8.20 15.55 20.86
CA THR A 154 7.02 14.93 20.24
C THR A 154 7.31 14.49 18.79
N VAL A 155 8.03 15.30 18.02
CA VAL A 155 8.41 14.96 16.64
C VAL A 155 9.38 13.78 16.61
N ASP A 156 10.42 13.80 17.44
CA ASP A 156 11.45 12.76 17.46
C ASP A 156 10.90 11.41 17.90
N SER A 157 10.05 11.40 18.93
CA SER A 157 9.36 10.18 19.41
C SER A 157 8.41 9.62 18.35
N SER A 158 7.56 10.48 17.76
CA SER A 158 6.64 10.08 16.69
C SER A 158 7.38 9.55 15.45
N PHE A 159 8.53 10.13 15.12
CA PHE A 159 9.36 9.68 14.01
C PHE A 159 10.04 8.34 14.30
N ALA A 160 10.49 8.09 15.53
CA ALA A 160 11.02 6.80 15.95
C ALA A 160 9.95 5.70 15.83
N ASP A 161 8.74 5.97 16.29
CA ASP A 161 7.60 5.04 16.19
C ASP A 161 7.24 4.76 14.72
N PHE A 162 7.21 5.80 13.88
CA PHE A 162 7.01 5.64 12.44
C PHE A 162 8.10 4.76 11.80
N ARG A 163 9.37 4.96 12.17
CA ARG A 163 10.47 4.14 11.65
C ARG A 163 10.36 2.68 12.07
N SER A 164 9.98 2.44 13.33
CA SER A 164 9.81 1.09 13.87
C SER A 164 8.67 0.34 13.18
N SER A 165 7.53 1.01 12.96
CA SER A 165 6.36 0.41 12.30
C SER A 165 6.61 0.11 10.81
N MET A 166 7.44 0.92 10.15
CA MET A 166 7.79 0.72 8.73
C MET A 166 8.95 -0.26 8.51
N TRP A 167 9.70 -0.63 9.54
CA TRP A 167 10.92 -1.41 9.40
C TRP A 167 10.70 -2.76 8.72
N GLU A 168 9.73 -3.53 9.23
CA GLU A 168 9.44 -4.87 8.72
C GLU A 168 8.88 -4.82 7.30
N SER A 169 7.90 -3.95 7.05
CA SER A 169 7.32 -3.77 5.71
C SER A 169 8.36 -3.37 4.65
N ARG A 170 9.28 -2.45 5.00
CA ARG A 170 10.36 -2.06 4.08
C ARG A 170 11.34 -3.21 3.85
N ARG A 171 11.71 -3.94 4.91
CA ARG A 171 12.60 -5.09 4.80
C ARG A 171 12.00 -6.16 3.89
N GLU A 172 10.75 -6.55 4.12
CA GLU A 172 10.05 -7.55 3.32
C GLU A 172 9.98 -7.16 1.85
N SER A 173 9.62 -5.90 1.57
CA SER A 173 9.55 -5.38 0.21
C SER A 173 10.90 -5.45 -0.51
N LEU A 174 11.99 -5.05 0.16
CA LEU A 174 13.33 -5.12 -0.41
C LEU A 174 13.76 -6.58 -0.66
N THR A 175 13.56 -7.47 0.32
CA THR A 175 13.86 -8.90 0.11
C THR A 175 13.04 -9.52 -1.02
N ALA A 176 11.76 -9.17 -1.16
CA ALA A 176 10.92 -9.68 -2.24
C ALA A 176 11.41 -9.20 -3.62
N GLN A 177 11.92 -7.96 -3.71
CA GLN A 177 12.53 -7.44 -4.94
C GLN A 177 13.82 -8.18 -5.28
N ASP A 178 14.69 -8.43 -4.29
CA ASP A 178 15.95 -9.17 -4.49
C ASP A 178 15.68 -10.62 -4.92
N PHE A 179 14.79 -11.33 -4.25
CA PHE A 179 14.39 -12.69 -4.65
C PHE A 179 13.74 -12.70 -6.04
N GLY A 180 12.94 -11.69 -6.37
CA GLY A 180 12.37 -11.52 -7.70
C GLY A 180 13.44 -11.35 -8.78
N ALA A 181 14.49 -10.57 -8.50
CA ALA A 181 15.62 -10.38 -9.41
C ALA A 181 16.41 -11.69 -9.61
N VAL A 182 16.74 -12.41 -8.53
CA VAL A 182 17.44 -13.70 -8.59
C VAL A 182 16.62 -14.73 -9.38
N ALA A 183 15.32 -14.86 -9.09
CA ALA A 183 14.44 -15.78 -9.80
C ALA A 183 14.34 -15.44 -11.30
N ARG A 184 14.38 -14.15 -11.67
CA ARG A 184 14.39 -13.73 -13.08
C ARG A 184 15.70 -14.10 -13.76
N VAL A 185 16.84 -13.92 -13.11
CA VAL A 185 18.15 -14.35 -13.65
C VAL A 185 18.18 -15.86 -13.85
N GLN A 186 17.73 -16.64 -12.87
CA GLN A 186 17.65 -18.10 -12.98
C GLN A 186 16.71 -18.53 -14.11
N ARG A 187 15.54 -17.89 -14.26
CA ARG A 187 14.61 -18.17 -15.36
C ARG A 187 15.27 -17.91 -16.73
N ILE A 188 15.98 -16.79 -16.86
CA ILE A 188 16.68 -16.45 -18.10
C ILE A 188 17.77 -17.49 -18.41
N LYS A 189 18.54 -17.94 -17.41
CA LYS A 189 19.58 -18.97 -17.57
C LYS A 189 19.02 -20.34 -17.95
N ASN A 190 17.87 -20.72 -17.39
CA ASN A 190 17.22 -22.00 -17.68
C ASN A 190 16.57 -22.05 -19.08
N GLY A 191 16.55 -20.93 -19.80
CA GLY A 191 15.95 -20.81 -21.12
C GLY A 191 14.58 -20.13 -21.10
N LEU A 192 14.28 -19.38 -22.16
CA LEU A 192 13.00 -18.72 -22.35
C LEU A 192 12.17 -19.49 -23.38
N ASP A 193 10.91 -19.80 -23.04
CA ASP A 193 10.00 -20.48 -23.96
C ASP A 193 9.69 -19.62 -25.19
N GLU A 194 9.47 -20.28 -26.33
CA GLU A 194 9.13 -19.62 -27.59
C GLU A 194 7.88 -18.72 -27.48
N LYS A 195 6.84 -19.19 -26.79
CA LYS A 195 5.62 -18.40 -26.54
C LYS A 195 5.93 -17.07 -25.84
N TYR A 196 6.91 -17.07 -24.94
CA TYR A 196 7.32 -15.86 -24.25
C TYR A 196 8.10 -14.92 -25.17
N LEU A 197 8.98 -15.47 -26.01
CA LEU A 197 9.72 -14.70 -27.03
C LEU A 197 8.83 -14.06 -28.11
N MET A 198 7.60 -14.57 -28.33
CA MET A 198 6.63 -13.92 -29.21
C MET A 198 5.97 -12.67 -28.60
N THR A 199 6.19 -12.40 -27.31
CA THR A 199 5.69 -11.20 -26.65
C THR A 199 6.73 -10.08 -26.68
N LEU A 200 6.28 -8.82 -26.69
CA LEU A 200 7.17 -7.66 -26.60
C LEU A 200 8.06 -7.75 -25.35
N ASP A 201 7.44 -8.08 -24.20
CA ASP A 201 8.13 -8.19 -22.92
C ASP A 201 9.21 -9.30 -22.96
N GLY A 202 8.91 -10.45 -23.54
CA GLY A 202 9.89 -11.53 -23.66
C GLY A 202 11.06 -11.21 -24.60
N MET A 203 10.82 -10.48 -25.70
CA MET A 203 11.92 -9.99 -26.55
C MET A 203 12.78 -8.95 -25.83
N LEU A 204 12.18 -8.08 -25.02
CA LEU A 204 12.89 -7.10 -24.20
C LEU A 204 13.73 -7.79 -23.12
N ASP A 205 13.20 -8.84 -22.48
CA ASP A 205 13.92 -9.64 -21.49
C ASP A 205 15.10 -10.39 -22.11
N ALA A 206 14.94 -10.97 -23.30
CA ALA A 206 16.03 -11.60 -24.04
C ALA A 206 17.13 -10.59 -24.43
N ARG A 207 16.76 -9.37 -24.80
CA ARG A 207 17.73 -8.29 -25.06
C ARG A 207 18.41 -7.83 -23.78
N TYR A 208 17.68 -7.67 -22.69
CA TYR A 208 18.22 -7.30 -21.39
C TYR A 208 19.24 -8.35 -20.91
N ALA A 209 18.91 -9.64 -21.03
CA ALA A 209 19.80 -10.74 -20.70
C ALA A 209 21.14 -10.66 -21.46
N ARG A 210 21.09 -10.37 -22.77
CA ARG A 210 22.27 -10.18 -23.62
C ARG A 210 23.07 -8.94 -23.22
N PHE A 211 22.41 -7.81 -23.00
CA PHE A 211 23.09 -6.56 -22.62
C PHE A 211 23.78 -6.64 -21.25
N GLN A 212 23.14 -7.32 -20.29
CA GLN A 212 23.71 -7.56 -18.96
C GLN A 212 24.66 -8.76 -18.91
N LYS A 213 24.90 -9.44 -20.04
CA LYS A 213 25.77 -10.63 -20.14
C LYS A 213 25.38 -11.74 -19.18
N ILE A 214 24.07 -11.88 -18.91
CA ILE A 214 23.53 -12.93 -18.04
C ILE A 214 23.45 -14.25 -18.81
N ALA A 215 22.93 -14.21 -20.03
CA ALA A 215 22.81 -15.34 -20.95
C ALA A 215 22.59 -14.82 -22.38
N GLU A 216 22.83 -15.68 -23.37
CA GLU A 216 22.55 -15.41 -24.79
C GLU A 216 21.40 -16.31 -25.29
N PRO A 217 20.14 -16.04 -24.92
CA PRO A 217 19.01 -16.84 -25.40
C PRO A 217 18.90 -16.73 -26.92
N ALA A 218 18.67 -17.85 -27.61
CA ALA A 218 18.38 -17.85 -29.04
C ALA A 218 17.01 -17.20 -29.28
N VAL A 219 16.95 -16.27 -30.24
CA VAL A 219 15.73 -15.48 -30.53
C VAL A 219 15.33 -15.63 -31.99
N LEU A 220 14.22 -15.00 -32.36
CA LEU A 220 13.82 -14.86 -33.76
C LEU A 220 14.71 -13.84 -34.47
N SER A 221 15.02 -14.11 -35.73
CA SER A 221 15.64 -13.15 -36.64
C SER A 221 14.70 -11.97 -36.92
N PRO A 222 15.20 -10.84 -37.48
CA PRO A 222 14.35 -9.72 -37.88
C PRO A 222 13.24 -10.10 -38.88
N THR A 223 13.41 -11.19 -39.63
CA THR A 223 12.44 -11.72 -40.58
C THR A 223 11.48 -12.75 -39.95
N GLY A 224 11.55 -12.97 -38.64
CA GLY A 224 10.67 -13.89 -37.91
C GLY A 224 11.05 -15.37 -37.99
N THR A 225 12.26 -15.70 -38.46
CA THR A 225 12.75 -17.09 -38.49
C THR A 225 13.53 -17.42 -37.21
N PRO A 226 13.42 -18.63 -36.62
CA PRO A 226 14.24 -19.03 -35.49
C PRO A 226 15.73 -18.95 -35.82
N MET A 227 16.51 -18.23 -35.00
CA MET A 227 17.97 -18.25 -35.13
C MET A 227 18.52 -19.60 -34.66
N THR A 228 19.54 -20.09 -35.33
CA THR A 228 20.24 -21.32 -34.96
C THR A 228 21.67 -21.32 -35.52
N GLU A 229 22.60 -21.90 -34.78
CA GLU A 229 23.97 -22.15 -35.24
C GLU A 229 24.06 -23.38 -36.16
N ILE A 230 23.18 -24.37 -35.99
CA ILE A 230 23.16 -25.59 -36.81
C ILE A 230 21.85 -25.64 -37.62
N PRO A 231 21.91 -25.57 -38.96
CA PRO A 231 20.72 -25.62 -39.79
C PRO A 231 20.06 -27.01 -39.67
N GLY A 232 18.81 -27.04 -39.22
CA GLY A 232 18.03 -28.27 -39.01
C GLY A 232 17.34 -28.34 -37.64
N THR A 233 17.89 -27.65 -36.64
CA THR A 233 17.31 -27.54 -35.29
C THR A 233 17.14 -26.07 -34.92
N PRO A 234 15.91 -25.57 -34.66
CA PRO A 234 15.69 -24.17 -34.30
C PRO A 234 16.21 -23.87 -32.89
N TYR A 235 16.56 -22.61 -32.62
CA TYR A 235 16.96 -22.09 -31.31
C TYR A 235 18.23 -22.72 -30.69
N LEU A 236 19.09 -23.34 -31.51
CA LEU A 236 20.35 -23.91 -31.03
C LEU A 236 21.44 -22.84 -30.97
N GLY A 237 21.94 -22.55 -29.77
CA GLY A 237 23.06 -21.63 -29.52
C GLY A 237 24.42 -22.32 -29.56
N SER A 238 25.49 -21.54 -29.62
CA SER A 238 26.84 -22.06 -29.47
C SER A 238 27.11 -22.37 -27.99
N VAL A 239 27.87 -23.43 -27.73
CA VAL A 239 28.32 -23.81 -26.38
C VAL A 239 29.83 -23.59 -26.30
N GLY A 240 30.29 -22.93 -25.25
CA GLY A 240 31.69 -22.50 -25.12
C GLY A 240 32.17 -22.31 -23.69
N ALA A 241 33.39 -21.81 -23.54
CA ALA A 241 34.06 -21.68 -22.24
C ALA A 241 33.22 -20.93 -21.19
N MET A 242 32.42 -19.94 -21.60
CA MET A 242 31.56 -19.15 -20.70
C MET A 242 30.45 -19.96 -20.03
N ASP A 243 30.00 -21.06 -20.63
CA ASP A 243 28.95 -21.92 -20.07
C ASP A 243 29.48 -22.83 -18.95
N PHE A 244 30.79 -23.06 -18.92
CA PHE A 244 31.46 -23.93 -17.94
C PHE A 244 32.26 -23.17 -16.89
N ILE A 245 32.47 -21.86 -17.07
CA ILE A 245 33.00 -21.02 -16.00
C ILE A 245 31.94 -21.02 -14.91
N ALA A 246 32.28 -21.62 -13.76
CA ALA A 246 31.46 -21.55 -12.56
C ALA A 246 31.30 -20.07 -12.19
N GLN A 247 30.22 -19.46 -12.64
CA GLN A 247 29.74 -18.23 -12.07
C GLN A 247 29.39 -18.60 -10.64
N GLU A 248 30.18 -18.13 -9.68
CA GLU A 248 29.91 -18.29 -8.27
C GLU A 248 28.41 -18.04 -8.05
N GLU A 249 27.70 -19.02 -7.53
CA GLU A 249 26.26 -18.95 -7.33
C GLU A 249 25.97 -17.84 -6.29
N GLU A 250 25.91 -16.59 -6.74
CA GLU A 250 25.49 -15.42 -5.95
C GLU A 250 24.08 -15.59 -5.38
N SER A 251 23.32 -16.61 -5.83
CA SER A 251 21.88 -16.68 -5.68
C SER A 251 21.36 -16.98 -4.27
N VAL A 252 22.16 -17.47 -3.32
CA VAL A 252 21.67 -17.68 -1.92
C VAL A 252 22.73 -17.47 -0.83
N ALA A 253 24.04 -17.54 -1.13
CA ALA A 253 25.09 -17.47 -0.10
C ALA A 253 26.32 -16.70 -0.56
N PHE A 254 26.14 -15.50 -1.13
CA PHE A 254 27.26 -14.64 -1.55
C PHE A 254 28.29 -14.36 -0.43
N TRP A 255 27.87 -14.45 0.84
CA TRP A 255 28.72 -14.25 2.01
C TRP A 255 29.58 -15.47 2.39
N LYS A 256 29.44 -16.60 1.69
CA LYS A 256 30.28 -17.79 1.84
C LYS A 256 30.87 -18.14 0.49
N SER A 257 32.18 -18.35 0.43
CA SER A 257 32.75 -19.08 -0.70
C SER A 257 32.14 -20.48 -0.71
N GLY A 258 31.51 -20.86 -1.82
CA GLY A 258 30.95 -22.21 -1.98
C GLY A 258 32.01 -23.29 -1.72
N PRO A 259 31.61 -24.54 -1.41
CA PRO A 259 32.58 -25.62 -1.27
C PRO A 259 33.40 -25.75 -2.56
N SER A 260 34.68 -25.37 -2.53
CA SER A 260 35.57 -25.32 -3.69
C SER A 260 36.04 -26.71 -4.17
N THR A 261 35.36 -27.77 -3.75
CA THR A 261 35.70 -29.13 -4.12
C THR A 261 34.77 -29.56 -5.23
N THR A 262 35.20 -29.41 -6.48
CA THR A 262 34.63 -30.17 -7.59
C THR A 262 34.58 -31.63 -7.13
N PRO A 263 33.40 -32.29 -7.08
CA PRO A 263 33.33 -33.67 -6.63
C PRO A 263 34.26 -34.51 -7.49
N VAL A 264 35.01 -35.42 -6.86
CA VAL A 264 35.91 -36.33 -7.56
C VAL A 264 35.05 -37.20 -8.48
N ASN A 265 35.02 -36.88 -9.77
CA ASN A 265 34.26 -37.61 -10.77
C ASN A 265 35.04 -38.87 -11.17
N TYR A 266 34.72 -40.01 -10.55
CA TYR A 266 35.21 -41.33 -10.95
C TYR A 266 34.06 -42.22 -11.43
N LYS A 267 34.35 -43.10 -12.40
CA LYS A 267 33.38 -44.09 -12.86
C LYS A 267 33.09 -45.08 -11.74
N ARG A 268 31.82 -45.24 -11.37
CA ARG A 268 31.34 -46.26 -10.43
C ARG A 268 30.60 -47.36 -11.20
N PRO A 269 30.84 -48.66 -10.92
CA PRO A 269 30.04 -49.73 -11.49
C PRO A 269 28.56 -49.53 -11.16
N SER A 270 27.72 -49.42 -12.19
CA SER A 270 26.28 -49.14 -12.09
C SER A 270 25.44 -50.36 -11.70
N GLY A 271 26.03 -51.54 -11.57
CA GLY A 271 25.31 -52.78 -11.21
C GLY A 271 24.12 -53.04 -12.14
N ALA A 272 22.91 -53.11 -11.57
CA ALA A 272 21.66 -53.30 -12.32
C ALA A 272 21.19 -52.05 -13.11
N GLN A 273 21.80 -50.87 -12.89
CA GLN A 273 21.45 -49.63 -13.59
C GLN A 273 22.22 -49.44 -14.90
N THR A 274 23.06 -50.40 -15.28
CA THR A 274 23.78 -50.36 -16.54
C THR A 274 22.80 -50.45 -17.71
N PRO A 275 22.74 -49.47 -18.63
CA PRO A 275 21.76 -49.49 -19.70
C PRO A 275 22.00 -50.68 -20.63
N ASN A 276 20.98 -51.52 -20.82
CA ASN A 276 21.03 -52.69 -21.68
C ASN A 276 20.81 -52.27 -23.14
N LEU A 277 21.90 -51.92 -23.83
CA LEU A 277 21.87 -51.48 -25.22
C LEU A 277 21.94 -52.70 -26.17
N PRO A 278 21.27 -52.65 -27.34
CA PRO A 278 21.32 -53.72 -28.31
C PRO A 278 22.73 -53.86 -28.88
N TYR A 279 23.16 -55.11 -29.06
CA TYR A 279 24.45 -55.42 -29.68
C TYR A 279 24.37 -55.29 -31.21
N ASN A 280 25.42 -54.73 -31.83
CA ASN A 280 25.59 -54.57 -33.28
C ASN A 280 24.58 -53.64 -33.99
N THR A 281 23.76 -52.91 -33.25
CA THR A 281 22.87 -51.87 -33.79
C THR A 281 22.92 -50.62 -32.92
N ALA A 282 22.78 -49.44 -33.53
CA ALA A 282 22.56 -48.23 -32.77
C ALA A 282 21.12 -48.26 -32.23
N ALA A 283 20.94 -48.11 -30.92
CA ALA A 283 19.62 -47.92 -30.37
C ALA A 283 18.99 -46.65 -30.99
N PRO A 284 17.75 -46.70 -31.49
CA PRO A 284 17.07 -45.49 -31.94
C PRO A 284 16.94 -44.54 -30.75
N VAL A 285 17.14 -43.23 -30.97
CA VAL A 285 17.18 -42.19 -29.93
C VAL A 285 15.96 -42.25 -29.01
N ALA A 286 14.79 -42.62 -29.54
CA ALA A 286 13.56 -42.83 -28.77
C ALA A 286 13.68 -43.93 -27.69
N ALA A 287 14.30 -45.07 -28.01
CA ALA A 287 14.47 -46.18 -27.07
C ALA A 287 15.51 -45.88 -25.97
N ILE A 288 16.50 -45.01 -26.28
CA ILE A 288 17.48 -44.54 -25.30
C ILE A 288 16.81 -43.58 -24.32
N ASN A 289 15.98 -42.65 -24.82
CA ASN A 289 15.26 -41.68 -23.99
C ASN A 289 14.20 -42.36 -23.10
N GLU A 290 13.43 -43.32 -23.63
CA GLU A 290 12.46 -44.10 -22.84
C GLU A 290 13.15 -44.91 -21.73
N ALA A 291 14.30 -45.52 -22.01
CA ALA A 291 15.08 -46.25 -21.00
C ALA A 291 15.64 -45.33 -19.90
N GLN A 292 16.04 -44.10 -20.26
CA GLN A 292 16.51 -43.11 -19.29
C GLN A 292 15.36 -42.49 -18.46
N GLU A 293 14.18 -42.28 -19.04
CA GLU A 293 12.99 -41.81 -18.31
C GLU A 293 12.43 -42.88 -17.37
N ALA A 294 12.38 -44.15 -17.80
CA ALA A 294 12.01 -45.27 -16.94
C ALA A 294 12.96 -45.42 -15.73
N GLN A 295 14.25 -45.15 -15.92
CA GLN A 295 15.23 -45.13 -14.83
C GLN A 295 15.09 -43.93 -13.89
N LYS A 296 14.73 -42.73 -14.38
CA LYS A 296 14.41 -41.58 -13.52
C LYS A 296 13.18 -41.83 -12.64
N GLY A 297 12.16 -42.51 -13.19
CA GLY A 297 10.97 -42.90 -12.43
C GLY A 297 11.25 -43.90 -11.30
N GLN A 298 12.20 -44.83 -11.49
CA GLN A 298 12.59 -45.79 -10.45
C GLN A 298 13.44 -45.17 -9.32
N MET A 299 14.28 -44.18 -9.61
CA MET A 299 15.06 -43.48 -8.57
C MET A 299 14.21 -42.57 -7.66
N GLN A 300 13.05 -42.08 -8.12
CA GLN A 300 12.13 -41.34 -7.25
C GLN A 300 11.36 -42.25 -6.27
N LEU A 301 11.15 -43.52 -6.63
CA LEU A 301 10.46 -44.49 -5.77
C LEU A 301 11.39 -45.11 -4.71
N SER A 302 12.71 -45.15 -4.94
CA SER A 302 13.66 -45.69 -3.94
C SER A 302 14.23 -44.63 -2.99
N ALA A 303 13.88 -43.35 -3.15
CA ALA A 303 14.31 -42.27 -2.26
C ALA A 303 13.26 -41.93 -1.17
N GLY A 304 12.16 -42.69 -1.10
CA GLY A 304 11.07 -42.50 -0.14
C GLY A 304 11.06 -43.50 1.03
N ASP A 305 11.97 -44.47 1.05
CA ASP A 305 11.96 -45.60 2.00
C ASP A 305 13.26 -45.74 2.81
N ASP A 306 14.02 -44.67 3.03
CA ASP A 306 15.13 -44.67 4.00
C ASP A 306 15.15 -43.33 4.79
N GLU A 307 14.88 -43.44 6.09
CA GLU A 307 15.16 -42.45 7.15
C GLU A 307 16.67 -42.17 7.30
#